data_AF-A0A261R6I4-F1
#
_entry.id   AF-A0A261R6I4-F1
#
_cell.length_a   1.000
_cell.length_b   1.000
_cell.length_c   1.000
_cell.angle_alpha   90.00
_cell.angle_beta   90.00
_cell.angle_gamma   90.00
#
_symmetry.space_group_name_H-M   'P 1'
#
loop_
_entity.id
_entity.type
_entity.pdbx_description
1 polymer ?
#
loop_
_entity_poly.entity_id
_entity_poly.type
_entity_poly.pdbx_seq_one_letter_code
_entity_poly.pdbx_strand_id
1 'polypeptide(L)'
;MDTFNHLIGMAQEGLFESVIQPVLYKLGLSGVIEDAYDATLWLIAGLLQIAVLICVIGPLQRWRPVEAVTDRRAVRLDILYTIIHRLGVFRVALFFAIDPFWDDIFGTLHVWGLATLQLDQLWPGVTDNPLVSLAIYLLIFDLVEYLYHRAQHTFEWMWALHAVHHSQRQMTMWSDNRNHLLDDVLHDIVIVVVSQLIGVPPAQFVAIVAILQLVESFSHANLRLHFGRWGERLLVSPRFHREHHGIAYETTPTGKVVGSNYGVIFPIWDVLFRTGRFDGKFGPTGIADQLPDAGGHDYGETFLAQQWLGFKRLFTLRRRRSREA
;
A
#
# COMPACT_ATOMS: atom_id res chain seq x y z
N MET A 1 -16.43 -20.30 -6.67
CA MET A 1 -15.58 -19.67 -5.62
C MET A 1 -15.03 -20.74 -4.70
N ASP A 2 -15.85 -21.73 -4.38
CA ASP A 2 -15.49 -22.94 -3.63
C ASP A 2 -14.20 -23.60 -4.13
N THR A 3 -14.01 -23.74 -5.45
CA THR A 3 -12.77 -24.32 -6.00
C THR A 3 -11.52 -23.47 -5.74
N PHE A 4 -11.61 -22.13 -5.84
CA PHE A 4 -10.46 -21.25 -5.62
C PHE A 4 -10.09 -21.18 -4.13
N ASN A 5 -11.09 -21.02 -3.27
CA ASN A 5 -10.90 -21.04 -1.82
C ASN A 5 -10.36 -22.40 -1.36
N HIS A 6 -10.85 -23.49 -1.94
CA HIS A 6 -10.35 -24.84 -1.67
C HIS A 6 -8.89 -25.01 -2.13
N LEU A 7 -8.51 -24.52 -3.31
CA LEU A 7 -7.14 -24.58 -3.79
C LEU A 7 -6.17 -23.77 -2.92
N ILE A 8 -6.56 -22.56 -2.51
CA ILE A 8 -5.75 -21.75 -1.58
C ILE A 8 -5.65 -22.43 -0.22
N GLY A 9 -6.76 -22.94 0.32
CA GLY A 9 -6.76 -23.66 1.60
C GLY A 9 -5.84 -24.87 1.59
N MET A 10 -5.92 -25.71 0.54
CA MET A 10 -5.01 -26.85 0.38
C MET A 10 -3.55 -26.41 0.24
N ALA A 11 -3.27 -25.31 -0.46
CA ALA A 11 -1.92 -24.79 -0.58
C ALA A 11 -1.37 -24.26 0.76
N GLN A 12 -2.22 -23.56 1.53
CA GLN A 12 -1.88 -23.05 2.86
C GLN A 12 -1.61 -24.19 3.84
N GLU A 13 -2.53 -25.14 3.94
CA GLU A 13 -2.41 -26.32 4.78
C GLU A 13 -1.17 -27.14 4.39
N GLY A 14 -1.01 -27.44 3.11
CA GLY A 14 0.14 -28.20 2.61
C GLY A 14 1.48 -27.51 2.90
N LEU A 15 1.60 -26.20 2.66
CA LEU A 15 2.82 -25.45 2.98
C LEU A 15 3.07 -25.39 4.49
N PHE A 16 2.02 -25.19 5.27
CA PHE A 16 2.11 -25.10 6.72
C PHE A 16 2.61 -26.41 7.32
N GLU A 17 1.95 -27.53 7.03
CA GLU A 17 2.28 -28.84 7.61
C GLU A 17 3.65 -29.36 7.14
N SER A 18 4.01 -29.11 5.87
CA SER A 18 5.25 -29.64 5.31
C SER A 18 6.49 -28.82 5.63
N VAL A 19 6.35 -27.50 5.84
CA VAL A 19 7.49 -26.58 6.00
C VAL A 19 7.41 -25.78 7.30
N ILE A 20 6.34 -25.03 7.50
CA ILE A 20 6.28 -24.02 8.58
C ILE A 20 6.19 -24.69 9.95
N GLN A 21 5.24 -25.59 10.13
CA GLN A 21 4.98 -26.27 11.39
C GLN A 21 6.19 -27.10 11.88
N PRO A 22 6.89 -27.90 11.06
CA PRO A 22 8.11 -28.60 11.48
C PRO A 22 9.24 -27.65 11.92
N VAL A 23 9.36 -26.48 11.28
CA VAL A 23 10.35 -25.46 11.66
C VAL A 23 10.02 -24.88 13.02
N LEU A 24 8.75 -24.52 13.27
CA LEU A 24 8.32 -24.00 14.57
C LEU A 24 8.58 -25.00 15.71
N TYR A 25 8.26 -26.28 15.49
CA TYR A 25 8.53 -27.33 16.48
C TYR A 25 10.02 -27.45 16.80
N LYS A 26 10.90 -27.41 15.78
CA LYS A 26 12.36 -27.48 15.98
C LYS A 26 12.91 -26.27 16.74
N LEU A 27 12.28 -25.10 16.59
CA LEU A 27 12.67 -23.87 17.28
C LEU A 27 12.01 -23.73 18.65
N GLY A 28 11.14 -24.66 19.06
CA GLY A 28 10.39 -24.57 20.32
C GLY A 28 9.31 -23.48 20.32
N LEU A 29 8.85 -23.05 19.14
CA LEU A 29 7.88 -21.98 18.93
C LEU A 29 6.45 -22.52 18.75
N SER A 30 6.10 -23.63 19.42
CA SER A 30 4.77 -24.24 19.31
C SER A 30 3.64 -23.32 19.80
N GLY A 31 3.95 -22.34 20.64
CA GLY A 31 2.98 -21.38 21.18
C GLY A 31 2.42 -20.36 20.18
N VAL A 32 2.97 -20.30 18.96
CA VAL A 32 2.54 -19.36 17.90
C VAL A 32 2.08 -20.10 16.64
N ILE A 33 1.65 -21.36 16.80
CA ILE A 33 1.24 -22.24 15.69
C ILE A 33 0.02 -21.69 14.94
N GLU A 34 -0.98 -21.17 15.67
CA GLU A 34 -2.18 -20.59 15.09
C GLU A 34 -1.84 -19.35 14.26
N ASP A 35 -1.10 -18.41 14.87
CA ASP A 35 -0.61 -17.20 14.20
C ASP A 35 0.22 -17.52 12.95
N ALA A 36 1.06 -18.55 13.02
CA ALA A 36 1.89 -18.96 11.90
C ALA A 36 1.08 -19.60 10.77
N TYR A 37 -0.05 -20.23 11.07
CA TYR A 37 -0.97 -20.71 10.05
C TYR A 37 -1.56 -19.54 9.26
N ASP A 38 -1.99 -18.48 9.95
CA ASP A 38 -2.50 -17.27 9.31
C ASP A 38 -1.40 -16.52 8.54
N ALA A 39 -0.20 -16.43 9.09
CA ALA A 39 0.97 -15.87 8.40
C ALA A 39 1.33 -16.65 7.13
N THR A 40 1.02 -17.95 7.06
CA THR A 40 1.26 -18.77 5.86
C THR A 40 0.36 -18.33 4.70
N LEU A 41 -0.87 -17.90 4.97
CA LEU A 41 -1.75 -17.34 3.94
C LEU A 41 -1.18 -16.05 3.35
N TRP A 42 -0.68 -15.15 4.20
CA TRP A 42 -0.01 -13.93 3.79
C TRP A 42 1.22 -14.21 2.92
N LEU A 43 2.04 -15.20 3.31
CA LEU A 43 3.20 -15.61 2.53
C LEU A 43 2.81 -16.11 1.14
N ILE A 44 1.78 -16.96 1.03
CA ILE A 44 1.27 -17.45 -0.25
C ILE A 44 0.76 -16.29 -1.11
N ALA A 45 -0.05 -15.40 -0.55
CA ALA A 45 -0.56 -14.23 -1.25
C ALA A 45 0.58 -13.35 -1.78
N GLY A 46 1.61 -13.12 -0.97
CA GLY A 46 2.82 -12.38 -1.35
C GLY A 46 3.61 -13.04 -2.49
N LEU A 47 3.82 -14.35 -2.41
CA LEU A 47 4.51 -15.12 -3.46
C LEU A 47 3.74 -15.08 -4.78
N LEU A 48 2.41 -15.23 -4.73
CA LEU A 48 1.54 -15.13 -5.90
C LEU A 48 1.61 -13.74 -6.51
N GLN A 49 1.57 -12.68 -5.70
CA GLN A 49 1.74 -11.32 -6.20
C GLN A 49 3.08 -11.13 -6.89
N ILE A 50 4.19 -11.53 -6.26
CA ILE A 50 5.54 -11.44 -6.86
C ILE A 50 5.59 -12.22 -8.18
N ALA A 51 4.96 -13.39 -8.26
CA ALA A 51 4.85 -14.14 -9.50
C ALA A 51 4.09 -13.34 -10.58
N VAL A 52 2.98 -12.68 -10.24
CA VAL A 52 2.25 -11.81 -11.19
C VAL A 52 3.11 -10.61 -11.61
N LEU A 53 3.85 -9.97 -10.68
CA LEU A 53 4.78 -8.89 -11.02
C LEU A 53 5.81 -9.39 -12.04
N ILE A 54 6.44 -10.54 -11.81
CA ILE A 54 7.51 -11.06 -12.68
C ILE A 54 6.97 -11.58 -14.02
N CYS A 55 5.84 -12.28 -14.03
CA CYS A 55 5.33 -13.01 -15.19
C CYS A 55 4.36 -12.18 -16.04
N VAL A 56 3.75 -11.13 -15.50
CA VAL A 56 2.74 -10.32 -16.19
C VAL A 56 3.19 -8.87 -16.31
N ILE A 57 3.35 -8.16 -15.18
CA ILE A 57 3.63 -6.72 -15.19
C ILE A 57 5.04 -6.45 -15.72
N GLY A 58 5.99 -7.31 -15.38
CA GLY A 58 7.39 -7.28 -15.82
C GLY A 58 7.56 -7.32 -17.33
N PRO A 59 6.97 -8.30 -18.04
CA PRO A 59 6.95 -8.33 -19.49
C PRO A 59 6.27 -7.12 -20.10
N LEU A 60 5.13 -6.66 -19.53
CA LEU A 60 4.43 -5.47 -20.02
C LEU A 60 5.31 -4.22 -19.94
N GLN A 61 5.95 -3.94 -18.80
CA GLN A 61 6.84 -2.78 -18.66
C GLN A 61 8.07 -2.86 -19.59
N ARG A 62 8.55 -4.06 -19.92
CA ARG A 62 9.64 -4.24 -20.90
C ARG A 62 9.17 -4.04 -22.34
N TRP A 63 7.92 -4.38 -22.64
CA TRP A 63 7.34 -4.24 -23.96
C TRP A 63 7.05 -2.77 -24.32
N ARG A 64 6.49 -1.99 -23.40
CA ARG A 64 6.18 -0.57 -23.64
C ARG A 64 6.62 0.33 -22.49
N PRO A 65 7.94 0.48 -22.26
CA PRO A 65 8.43 1.34 -21.19
C PRO A 65 8.08 2.81 -21.45
N VAL A 66 7.81 3.56 -20.37
CA VAL A 66 7.74 5.02 -20.43
C VAL A 66 9.13 5.59 -20.69
N GLU A 67 10.11 5.11 -19.93
CA GLU A 67 11.51 5.53 -19.98
C GLU A 67 12.46 4.34 -19.86
N ALA A 68 13.70 4.49 -20.35
CA ALA A 68 14.72 3.45 -20.20
C ALA A 68 15.18 3.36 -18.74
N VAL A 69 15.38 2.14 -18.23
CA VAL A 69 15.94 1.93 -16.89
C VAL A 69 17.42 2.32 -16.88
N THR A 70 17.76 3.30 -16.05
CA THR A 70 19.10 3.92 -15.96
C THR A 70 19.74 3.66 -14.60
N ASP A 71 18.94 3.58 -13.54
CA ASP A 71 19.39 3.34 -12.17
C ASP A 71 18.94 1.96 -11.67
N ARG A 72 19.78 0.96 -11.93
CA ARG A 72 19.54 -0.40 -11.44
C ARG A 72 19.71 -0.54 -9.93
N ARG A 73 20.41 0.39 -9.26
CA ARG A 73 20.58 0.34 -7.80
C ARG A 73 19.27 0.72 -7.12
N ALA A 74 18.63 1.80 -7.57
CA ALA A 74 17.31 2.19 -7.09
C ALA A 74 16.26 1.08 -7.29
N VAL A 75 16.25 0.40 -8.45
CA VAL A 75 15.33 -0.72 -8.69
C VAL A 75 15.59 -1.91 -7.76
N ARG A 76 16.84 -2.23 -7.45
CA ARG A 76 17.17 -3.31 -6.50
C ARG A 76 16.71 -2.98 -5.09
N LEU A 77 16.81 -1.71 -4.70
CA LEU A 77 16.30 -1.24 -3.43
C LEU A 77 14.77 -1.40 -3.35
N ASP A 78 14.05 -1.03 -4.41
CA ASP A 78 12.60 -1.23 -4.49
C ASP A 78 12.19 -2.71 -4.42
N ILE A 79 12.97 -3.60 -5.05
CA ILE A 79 12.77 -5.05 -4.92
C ILE A 79 12.92 -5.48 -3.46
N LEU A 80 13.93 -4.96 -2.73
CA LEU A 80 14.11 -5.24 -1.31
C LEU A 80 12.91 -4.77 -0.48
N TYR A 81 12.43 -3.55 -0.72
CA TYR A 81 11.19 -3.04 -0.12
C TYR A 81 10.01 -3.96 -0.37
N THR A 82 9.81 -4.35 -1.63
CA THR A 82 8.72 -5.25 -2.03
C THR A 82 8.82 -6.59 -1.31
N ILE A 83 10.01 -7.18 -1.21
CA ILE A 83 10.22 -8.47 -0.54
C ILE A 83 9.90 -8.37 0.96
N ILE A 84 10.37 -7.31 1.64
CA ILE A 84 10.11 -7.09 3.07
C ILE A 84 8.61 -7.00 3.37
N HIS A 85 7.87 -6.27 2.53
CA HIS A 85 6.43 -6.06 2.73
C HIS A 85 5.59 -7.27 2.29
N ARG A 86 5.85 -7.81 1.10
CA ARG A 86 5.01 -8.85 0.48
C ARG A 86 5.26 -10.23 1.05
N LEU A 87 6.47 -10.57 1.48
CA LEU A 87 6.72 -11.86 2.16
C LEU A 87 6.30 -11.86 3.63
N GLY A 88 5.65 -10.79 4.10
CA GLY A 88 5.07 -10.73 5.43
C GLY A 88 6.08 -10.52 6.57
N VAL A 89 7.36 -10.28 6.29
CA VAL A 89 8.38 -10.03 7.34
C VAL A 89 7.98 -8.84 8.22
N PHE A 90 7.55 -7.74 7.58
CA PHE A 90 7.06 -6.57 8.30
C PHE A 90 5.77 -6.87 9.07
N ARG A 91 4.83 -7.59 8.44
CA ARG A 91 3.55 -7.97 9.07
C ARG A 91 3.73 -8.86 10.29
N VAL A 92 4.62 -9.86 10.22
CA VAL A 92 4.95 -10.72 11.37
C VAL A 92 5.54 -9.90 12.51
N ALA A 93 6.40 -8.92 12.20
CA ALA A 93 6.95 -8.03 13.23
C ALA A 93 5.85 -7.16 13.87
N LEU A 94 4.91 -6.62 13.08
CA LEU A 94 3.78 -5.86 13.61
C LEU A 94 2.81 -6.71 14.41
N PHE A 95 2.51 -7.93 13.93
CA PHE A 95 1.64 -8.89 14.60
C PHE A 95 2.09 -9.10 16.06
N PHE A 96 3.35 -9.48 16.27
CA PHE A 96 3.87 -9.69 17.62
C PHE A 96 3.99 -8.40 18.47
N ALA A 97 4.06 -7.24 17.84
CA ALA A 97 4.25 -5.98 18.54
C ALA A 97 2.94 -5.27 18.90
N ILE A 98 1.89 -5.44 18.10
CA ILE A 98 0.71 -4.56 18.11
C ILE A 98 -0.60 -5.35 18.23
N ASP A 99 -0.71 -6.55 17.64
CA ASP A 99 -2.00 -7.27 17.60
C ASP A 99 -2.54 -7.63 19.00
N PRO A 100 -1.73 -8.11 19.97
CA PRO A 100 -2.22 -8.37 21.33
C PRO A 100 -2.81 -7.13 22.01
N PHE A 101 -2.30 -5.94 21.67
CA PHE A 101 -2.81 -4.68 22.20
C PHE A 101 -4.16 -4.31 21.57
N TRP A 102 -4.33 -4.51 20.27
CA TRP A 102 -5.63 -4.28 19.62
C TRP A 102 -6.68 -5.28 20.06
N ASP A 103 -6.34 -6.56 20.19
CA ASP A 103 -7.26 -7.60 20.64
C ASP A 103 -7.79 -7.30 22.05
N ASP A 104 -6.93 -6.85 22.97
CA ASP A 104 -7.34 -6.44 24.31
C ASP A 104 -8.29 -5.24 24.30
N ILE A 105 -7.99 -4.22 23.47
CA ILE A 105 -8.85 -3.04 23.30
C ILE A 105 -10.20 -3.44 22.73
N PHE A 106 -10.23 -4.14 21.58
CA PHE A 106 -11.47 -4.50 20.92
C PHE A 106 -12.28 -5.50 21.74
N GLY A 107 -11.62 -6.43 22.43
CA GLY A 107 -12.26 -7.32 23.40
C GLY A 107 -12.93 -6.55 24.53
N THR A 108 -12.24 -5.55 25.10
CA THR A 108 -12.80 -4.68 26.15
C THR A 108 -13.96 -3.82 25.63
N LEU A 109 -13.83 -3.23 24.45
CA LEU A 109 -14.90 -2.45 23.82
C LEU A 109 -16.14 -3.31 23.56
N HIS A 110 -15.95 -4.56 23.11
CA HIS A 110 -17.04 -5.51 22.92
C HIS A 110 -17.75 -5.85 24.24
N VAL A 111 -16.98 -6.06 25.32
CA VAL A 111 -17.53 -6.26 26.68
C VAL A 111 -18.33 -5.02 27.14
N TRP A 112 -17.94 -3.82 26.74
CA TRP A 112 -18.68 -2.58 27.01
C TRP A 112 -19.88 -2.35 26.09
N GLY A 113 -20.22 -3.33 25.23
CA GLY A 113 -21.39 -3.29 24.36
C GLY A 113 -21.16 -2.53 23.04
N LEU A 114 -19.91 -2.15 22.72
CA LEU A 114 -19.56 -1.64 21.41
C LEU A 114 -19.31 -2.81 20.47
N ALA A 115 -20.38 -3.30 19.86
CA ALA A 115 -20.29 -4.32 18.82
C ALA A 115 -19.76 -3.74 17.52
N THR A 116 -19.04 -4.55 16.75
CA THR A 116 -18.60 -4.22 15.40
C THR A 116 -19.81 -4.22 14.45
N LEU A 117 -19.78 -3.34 13.44
CA LEU A 117 -20.81 -3.32 12.40
C LEU A 117 -20.54 -4.47 11.45
N GLN A 118 -21.24 -5.59 11.59
CA GLN A 118 -21.13 -6.72 10.65
C GLN A 118 -21.79 -6.36 9.32
N LEU A 119 -21.03 -5.71 8.41
CA LEU A 119 -21.56 -5.23 7.12
C LEU A 119 -22.15 -6.34 6.26
N ASP A 120 -21.55 -7.52 6.31
CA ASP A 120 -22.02 -8.73 5.64
C ASP A 120 -23.37 -9.20 6.18
N GLN A 121 -23.74 -8.83 7.41
CA GLN A 121 -25.04 -9.19 8.01
C GLN A 121 -26.11 -8.10 7.90
N LEU A 122 -25.82 -6.95 7.28
CA LEU A 122 -26.78 -5.83 7.22
C LEU A 122 -28.02 -6.13 6.38
N TRP A 123 -27.86 -6.88 5.28
CA TRP A 123 -28.95 -7.31 4.42
C TRP A 123 -28.80 -8.80 4.10
N PRO A 124 -29.36 -9.68 4.95
CA PRO A 124 -29.34 -11.13 4.72
C PRO A 124 -29.93 -11.50 3.35
N GLY A 125 -29.27 -12.41 2.63
CA GLY A 125 -29.53 -12.76 1.24
C GLY A 125 -28.86 -11.86 0.19
N VAL A 126 -28.23 -10.75 0.60
CA VAL A 126 -27.51 -9.82 -0.29
C VAL A 126 -26.08 -9.60 0.18
N THR A 127 -25.87 -9.02 1.37
CA THR A 127 -24.54 -8.68 1.87
C THR A 127 -23.78 -9.88 2.42
N ASP A 128 -24.50 -10.94 2.80
CA ASP A 128 -23.94 -12.23 3.23
C ASP A 128 -23.36 -13.03 2.06
N ASN A 129 -23.65 -12.62 0.81
CA ASN A 129 -22.97 -13.14 -0.35
C ASN A 129 -21.48 -12.72 -0.31
N PRO A 130 -20.52 -13.67 -0.40
CA PRO A 130 -19.09 -13.37 -0.28
C PRO A 130 -18.55 -12.39 -1.33
N LEU A 131 -19.12 -12.37 -2.54
CA LEU A 131 -18.70 -11.42 -3.58
C LEU A 131 -19.21 -10.01 -3.33
N VAL A 132 -20.45 -9.91 -2.84
CA VAL A 132 -21.08 -8.62 -2.57
C VAL A 132 -20.42 -7.97 -1.37
N SER A 133 -20.22 -8.72 -0.28
CA SER A 133 -19.44 -8.24 0.88
C SER A 133 -18.03 -7.83 0.47
N LEU A 134 -17.31 -8.67 -0.28
CA LEU A 134 -15.96 -8.33 -0.76
C LEU A 134 -15.94 -7.04 -1.57
N ALA A 135 -16.89 -6.84 -2.48
CA ALA A 135 -16.98 -5.62 -3.28
C ALA A 135 -17.28 -4.38 -2.43
N ILE A 136 -18.15 -4.50 -1.42
CA ILE A 136 -18.46 -3.41 -0.49
C ILE A 136 -17.23 -3.08 0.36
N TYR A 137 -16.57 -4.07 0.94
CA TYR A 137 -15.35 -3.86 1.72
C TYR A 137 -14.24 -3.25 0.88
N LEU A 138 -14.03 -3.74 -0.34
CA LEU A 138 -13.03 -3.19 -1.26
C LEU A 138 -13.31 -1.71 -1.57
N LEU A 139 -14.58 -1.33 -1.78
CA LEU A 139 -14.95 0.07 -2.02
C LEU A 139 -14.71 0.96 -0.80
N ILE A 140 -14.99 0.45 0.40
CA ILE A 140 -14.74 1.17 1.67
C ILE A 140 -13.24 1.34 1.87
N PHE A 141 -12.45 0.29 1.67
CA PHE A 141 -11.01 0.35 1.80
C PHE A 141 -10.41 1.31 0.78
N ASP A 142 -10.81 1.23 -0.49
CA ASP A 142 -10.34 2.16 -1.53
C ASP A 142 -10.67 3.64 -1.22
N LEU A 143 -11.82 3.91 -0.57
CA LEU A 143 -12.13 5.25 -0.05
C LEU A 143 -11.18 5.66 1.09
N VAL A 144 -10.92 4.76 2.04
CA VAL A 144 -10.03 5.02 3.17
C VAL A 144 -8.61 5.29 2.69
N GLU A 145 -8.13 4.49 1.74
CA GLU A 145 -6.86 4.64 1.05
C GLU A 145 -6.78 6.01 0.35
N TYR A 146 -7.80 6.38 -0.43
CA TYR A 146 -7.87 7.72 -1.04
C TYR A 146 -7.77 8.85 -0.01
N LEU A 147 -8.48 8.73 1.12
CA LEU A 147 -8.49 9.75 2.17
C LEU A 147 -7.15 9.82 2.91
N TYR A 148 -6.55 8.68 3.23
CA TYR A 148 -5.23 8.59 3.86
C TYR A 148 -4.17 9.18 2.94
N HIS A 149 -4.19 8.81 1.66
CA HIS A 149 -3.27 9.30 0.65
C HIS A 149 -3.39 10.81 0.45
N ARG A 150 -4.63 11.32 0.35
CA ARG A 150 -4.86 12.76 0.32
C ARG A 150 -4.38 13.45 1.60
N ALA A 151 -4.51 12.82 2.77
CA ALA A 151 -4.00 13.34 4.03
C ALA A 151 -2.46 13.40 4.03
N GLN A 152 -1.78 12.39 3.47
CA GLN A 152 -0.32 12.38 3.27
C GLN A 152 0.16 13.61 2.47
N HIS A 153 -0.62 14.04 1.47
CA HIS A 153 -0.34 15.26 0.69
C HIS A 153 -0.87 16.56 1.29
N THR A 154 -1.66 16.50 2.36
CA THR A 154 -2.28 17.68 2.98
C THR A 154 -1.54 18.09 4.25
N PHE A 155 -1.12 17.13 5.07
CA PHE A 155 -0.43 17.38 6.32
C PHE A 155 1.08 17.25 6.15
N GLU A 156 1.80 18.35 6.39
CA GLU A 156 3.25 18.44 6.23
C GLU A 156 4.04 17.31 6.92
N TRP A 157 3.59 16.86 8.10
CA TRP A 157 4.26 15.81 8.84
C TRP A 157 4.05 14.42 8.20
N MET A 158 2.89 14.16 7.63
CA MET A 158 2.64 12.93 6.86
C MET A 158 3.41 12.99 5.55
N TRP A 159 3.43 14.14 4.88
CA TRP A 159 4.25 14.37 3.69
C TRP A 159 5.73 14.12 3.94
N ALA A 160 6.27 14.48 5.10
CA ALA A 160 7.68 14.20 5.40
C ALA A 160 8.03 12.71 5.34
N LEU A 161 7.10 11.84 5.73
CA LEU A 161 7.26 10.39 5.66
C LEU A 161 6.98 9.89 4.23
N HIS A 162 5.85 10.32 3.68
CA HIS A 162 5.39 9.94 2.34
C HIS A 162 6.32 10.43 1.21
N ALA A 163 7.12 11.47 1.45
CA ALA A 163 8.13 11.93 0.50
C ALA A 163 9.20 10.86 0.19
N VAL A 164 9.40 9.84 1.04
CA VAL A 164 10.26 8.69 0.70
C VAL A 164 9.69 7.90 -0.49
N HIS A 165 8.37 7.78 -0.56
CA HIS A 165 7.64 7.16 -1.67
C HIS A 165 7.74 8.00 -2.94
N HIS A 166 7.50 9.31 -2.81
CA HIS A 166 7.58 10.24 -3.94
C HIS A 166 9.01 10.52 -4.43
N SER A 167 10.06 10.23 -3.65
CA SER A 167 11.45 10.52 -4.03
C SER A 167 11.96 9.65 -5.20
N GLN A 168 11.11 8.76 -5.73
CA GLN A 168 11.44 7.87 -6.82
C GLN A 168 11.50 8.59 -8.18
N ARG A 169 12.73 8.73 -8.71
CA ARG A 169 12.98 9.32 -10.02
C ARG A 169 12.84 8.33 -11.19
N GLN A 170 12.77 7.03 -10.87
CA GLN A 170 12.58 5.97 -11.85
C GLN A 170 11.57 4.95 -11.33
N MET A 171 10.28 5.24 -11.55
CA MET A 171 9.21 4.33 -11.13
C MET A 171 9.27 3.02 -11.91
N THR A 172 8.99 1.91 -11.21
CA THR A 172 8.82 0.57 -11.79
C THR A 172 7.73 -0.19 -11.04
N MET A 173 7.42 -1.41 -11.47
CA MET A 173 6.46 -2.28 -10.77
C MET A 173 6.84 -2.66 -9.33
N TRP A 174 8.04 -2.28 -8.88
CA TRP A 174 8.56 -2.53 -7.54
C TRP A 174 8.45 -1.29 -6.62
N SER A 175 8.14 -0.12 -7.19
CA SER A 175 8.30 1.15 -6.49
C SER A 175 7.20 1.44 -5.47
N ASP A 176 6.06 0.77 -5.60
CA ASP A 176 4.91 0.80 -4.71
C ASP A 176 5.31 0.76 -3.21
N ASN A 177 6.07 -0.26 -2.81
CA ASN A 177 6.39 -0.47 -1.40
C ASN A 177 7.55 0.39 -0.86
N ARG A 178 8.06 1.39 -1.61
CA ARG A 178 9.12 2.28 -1.10
C ARG A 178 8.54 3.32 -0.14
N ASN A 179 8.15 2.88 1.04
CA ASN A 179 7.57 3.75 2.05
C ASN A 179 8.51 3.94 3.23
N HIS A 180 8.19 4.93 4.05
CA HIS A 180 8.78 5.02 5.38
C HIS A 180 8.02 4.08 6.32
N LEU A 181 8.71 3.23 7.08
CA LEU A 181 8.07 2.21 7.93
C LEU A 181 7.09 2.80 8.96
N LEU A 182 7.38 3.99 9.50
CA LEU A 182 6.43 4.69 10.38
C LEU A 182 5.13 5.06 9.64
N ASP A 183 5.21 5.44 8.37
CA ASP A 183 4.02 5.70 7.55
C ASP A 183 3.22 4.41 7.35
N ASP A 184 3.91 3.30 7.05
CA ASP A 184 3.29 1.98 6.91
C ASP A 184 2.59 1.54 8.20
N VAL A 185 3.21 1.74 9.38
CA VAL A 185 2.56 1.44 10.67
C VAL A 185 1.31 2.28 10.91
N LEU A 186 1.38 3.59 10.63
CA LEU A 186 0.24 4.49 10.82
C LEU A 186 -0.91 4.14 9.87
N HIS A 187 -0.57 3.81 8.63
CA HIS A 187 -1.49 3.32 7.62
C HIS A 187 -2.15 2.01 8.08
N ASP A 188 -1.37 1.01 8.45
CA ASP A 188 -1.87 -0.31 8.87
C ASP A 188 -2.79 -0.20 10.09
N ILE A 189 -2.50 0.70 11.04
CA ILE A 189 -3.40 0.99 12.16
C ILE A 189 -4.76 1.48 11.67
N VAL A 190 -4.81 2.43 10.73
CA VAL A 190 -6.07 2.95 10.19
C VAL A 190 -6.86 1.83 9.51
N ILE A 191 -6.18 1.02 8.69
CA ILE A 191 -6.80 -0.09 7.97
C ILE A 191 -7.33 -1.18 8.90
N VAL A 192 -6.56 -1.57 9.92
CA VAL A 192 -7.00 -2.55 10.93
C VAL A 192 -8.18 -2.03 11.73
N VAL A 193 -8.15 -0.78 12.18
CA VAL A 193 -9.28 -0.17 12.91
C VAL A 193 -10.54 -0.16 12.06
N VAL A 194 -10.46 0.27 10.79
CA VAL A 194 -11.61 0.26 9.88
C VAL A 194 -12.11 -1.18 9.66
N SER A 195 -11.20 -2.11 9.42
CA SER A 195 -11.50 -3.54 9.23
C SER A 195 -12.31 -4.12 10.39
N GLN A 196 -11.86 -3.87 11.63
CA GLN A 196 -12.53 -4.30 12.85
C GLN A 196 -13.89 -3.63 13.01
N LEU A 197 -13.97 -2.31 12.81
CA LEU A 197 -15.23 -1.57 12.93
C LEU A 197 -16.32 -2.06 11.98
N ILE A 198 -15.95 -2.55 10.79
CA ILE A 198 -16.90 -3.04 9.77
C ILE A 198 -16.97 -4.57 9.67
N GLY A 199 -16.30 -5.28 10.59
CA GLY A 199 -16.38 -6.73 10.74
C GLY A 199 -15.86 -7.53 9.53
N VAL A 200 -14.74 -7.12 8.90
CA VAL A 200 -14.20 -7.85 7.74
C VAL A 200 -13.67 -9.22 8.17
N PRO A 201 -14.10 -10.33 7.53
CA PRO A 201 -13.53 -11.65 7.80
C PRO A 201 -12.04 -11.73 7.41
N PRO A 202 -11.18 -12.45 8.16
CA PRO A 202 -9.73 -12.50 7.91
C PRO A 202 -9.35 -12.86 6.48
N ALA A 203 -9.97 -13.88 5.88
CA ALA A 203 -9.67 -14.28 4.51
C ALA A 203 -10.03 -13.19 3.47
N GLN A 204 -11.13 -12.45 3.69
CA GLN A 204 -11.49 -11.31 2.83
C GLN A 204 -10.52 -10.15 3.02
N PHE A 205 -10.05 -9.90 4.25
CA PHE A 205 -9.04 -8.88 4.53
C PHE A 205 -7.74 -9.15 3.76
N VAL A 206 -7.23 -10.39 3.78
CA VAL A 206 -6.04 -10.76 2.99
C VAL A 206 -6.30 -10.54 1.49
N ALA A 207 -7.48 -10.93 0.98
CA ALA A 207 -7.83 -10.76 -0.42
C ALA A 207 -7.88 -9.27 -0.83
N ILE A 208 -8.51 -8.41 -0.03
CA ILE A 208 -8.61 -6.96 -0.28
C ILE A 208 -7.22 -6.34 -0.33
N VAL A 209 -6.42 -6.59 0.69
CA VAL A 209 -5.04 -6.08 0.80
C VAL A 209 -4.18 -6.61 -0.36
N ALA A 210 -4.41 -7.83 -0.83
CA ALA A 210 -3.71 -8.38 -1.98
C ALA A 210 -4.12 -7.74 -3.31
N ILE A 211 -5.41 -7.42 -3.48
CA ILE A 211 -5.94 -6.72 -4.66
C ILE A 211 -5.37 -5.30 -4.71
N LEU A 212 -5.45 -4.54 -3.61
CA LEU A 212 -4.91 -3.18 -3.49
C LEU A 212 -3.45 -3.13 -3.94
N GLN A 213 -2.59 -3.89 -3.26
CA GLN A 213 -1.15 -3.94 -3.57
C GLN A 213 -0.85 -4.35 -5.01
N LEU A 214 -1.66 -5.22 -5.62
CA LEU A 214 -1.44 -5.62 -7.01
C LEU A 214 -1.80 -4.50 -7.99
N VAL A 215 -2.91 -3.80 -7.74
CA VAL A 215 -3.32 -2.63 -8.54
C VAL A 215 -2.31 -1.50 -8.38
N GLU A 216 -1.82 -1.27 -7.16
CA GLU A 216 -0.79 -0.26 -6.90
C GLU A 216 0.49 -0.57 -7.65
N SER A 217 1.06 -1.77 -7.51
CA SER A 217 2.26 -2.14 -8.28
C SER A 217 2.06 -2.09 -9.79
N PHE A 218 0.86 -2.40 -10.28
CA PHE A 218 0.52 -2.21 -11.68
C PHE A 218 0.53 -0.73 -12.08
N SER A 219 -0.08 0.15 -11.27
CA SER A 219 -0.13 1.59 -11.52
C SER A 219 1.23 2.29 -11.38
N HIS A 220 2.15 1.73 -10.58
CA HIS A 220 3.52 2.22 -10.48
C HIS A 220 4.43 1.74 -11.62
N ALA A 221 3.98 0.75 -12.41
CA ALA A 221 4.81 0.15 -13.44
C ALA A 221 5.35 1.18 -14.43
N ASN A 222 6.58 0.99 -14.88
CA ASN A 222 7.18 1.76 -15.98
C ASN A 222 6.53 1.34 -17.31
N LEU A 223 5.25 1.64 -17.48
CA LEU A 223 4.41 1.13 -18.55
C LEU A 223 3.66 2.27 -19.20
N ARG A 224 3.87 2.48 -20.50
CA ARG A 224 3.20 3.51 -21.29
C ARG A 224 1.77 3.06 -21.63
N LEU A 225 0.91 3.09 -20.63
CA LEU A 225 -0.48 2.64 -20.69
C LEU A 225 -1.42 3.63 -20.00
N HIS A 226 -2.55 3.87 -20.64
CA HIS A 226 -3.72 4.56 -20.09
C HIS A 226 -4.97 3.86 -20.64
N PHE A 227 -6.11 3.99 -19.97
CA PHE A 227 -7.32 3.25 -20.29
C PHE A 227 -8.34 4.04 -21.13
N GLY A 228 -7.86 5.04 -21.86
CA GLY A 228 -8.70 5.93 -22.66
C GLY A 228 -9.66 6.78 -21.83
N ARG A 229 -10.57 7.52 -22.48
CA ARG A 229 -11.45 8.49 -21.79
C ARG A 229 -12.32 7.86 -20.70
N TRP A 230 -12.86 6.68 -20.95
CA TRP A 230 -13.81 6.04 -20.05
C TRP A 230 -13.12 5.15 -19.02
N GLY A 231 -12.17 4.31 -19.44
CA GLY A 231 -11.45 3.42 -18.54
C GLY A 231 -10.60 4.16 -17.51
N GLU A 232 -10.05 5.33 -17.84
CA GLU A 232 -9.28 6.15 -16.88
C GLU A 232 -10.15 6.70 -15.74
N ARG A 233 -11.48 6.58 -15.82
CA ARG A 233 -12.41 6.94 -14.74
C ARG A 233 -12.90 5.72 -13.96
N LEU A 234 -12.50 4.52 -14.37
CA LEU A 234 -12.93 3.25 -13.80
C LEU A 234 -11.81 2.50 -13.09
N LEU A 235 -10.55 2.67 -13.51
CA LEU A 235 -9.41 2.04 -12.87
C LEU A 235 -8.20 2.96 -12.97
N VAL A 236 -7.44 3.05 -11.90
CA VAL A 236 -6.17 3.80 -11.86
C VAL A 236 -5.21 3.14 -12.86
N SER A 237 -4.70 3.95 -13.78
CA SER A 237 -3.78 3.50 -14.83
C SER A 237 -2.34 3.87 -14.50
N PRO A 238 -1.33 3.24 -15.14
CA PRO A 238 0.06 3.65 -14.98
C PRO A 238 0.32 5.12 -15.30
N ARG A 239 -0.38 5.68 -16.28
CA ARG A 239 -0.30 7.12 -16.58
C ARG A 239 -0.88 7.99 -15.46
N PHE A 240 -2.06 7.61 -14.96
CA PHE A 240 -2.78 8.37 -13.93
C PHE A 240 -1.94 8.49 -12.65
N HIS A 241 -1.35 7.38 -12.21
CA HIS A 241 -0.53 7.34 -11.01
C HIS A 241 0.88 7.92 -11.24
N ARG A 242 1.48 7.73 -12.42
CA ARG A 242 2.75 8.39 -12.73
C ARG A 242 2.63 9.91 -12.70
N GLU A 243 1.52 10.47 -13.15
CA GLU A 243 1.25 11.91 -13.08
C GLU A 243 1.22 12.41 -11.63
N HIS A 244 0.66 11.61 -10.72
CA HIS A 244 0.66 11.88 -9.28
C HIS A 244 2.09 11.97 -8.71
N HIS A 245 2.99 11.08 -9.14
CA HIS A 245 4.42 11.12 -8.81
C HIS A 245 5.25 12.17 -9.59
N GLY A 246 4.61 13.02 -10.40
CA GLY A 246 5.30 13.94 -11.28
C GLY A 246 5.93 15.13 -10.55
N ILE A 247 7.22 15.40 -10.82
CA ILE A 247 7.99 16.51 -10.22
C ILE A 247 7.27 17.86 -10.38
N ALA A 248 6.60 18.07 -11.52
CA ALA A 248 5.96 19.33 -11.87
C ALA A 248 4.74 19.68 -11.00
N TYR A 249 4.18 18.72 -10.24
CA TYR A 249 2.91 18.87 -9.55
C TYR A 249 3.04 19.13 -8.05
N GLU A 250 4.27 19.26 -7.55
CA GLU A 250 4.50 19.52 -6.13
C GLU A 250 4.47 20.99 -5.71
N THR A 251 4.50 21.95 -6.64
CA THR A 251 4.68 23.36 -6.25
C THR A 251 3.71 24.29 -6.96
N THR A 252 2.76 24.84 -6.19
CA THR A 252 2.24 26.17 -6.54
C THR A 252 3.24 27.24 -6.10
N PRO A 253 3.26 28.43 -6.73
CA PRO A 253 4.16 29.53 -6.37
C PRO A 253 4.08 30.00 -4.90
N THR A 254 3.06 29.57 -4.16
CA THR A 254 2.85 29.86 -2.73
C THR A 254 3.42 28.79 -1.79
N GLY A 255 4.11 27.76 -2.29
CA GLY A 255 4.71 26.71 -1.46
C GLY A 255 3.72 25.69 -0.86
N LYS A 256 2.45 25.69 -1.30
CA LYS A 256 1.51 24.61 -0.98
C LYS A 256 1.66 23.48 -2.00
N VAL A 257 1.96 22.28 -1.49
CA VAL A 257 1.85 21.02 -2.23
C VAL A 257 0.37 20.82 -2.53
N VAL A 258 -0.02 20.89 -3.81
CA VAL A 258 -1.36 20.53 -4.26
C VAL A 258 -1.19 19.38 -5.23
N GLY A 259 -1.10 18.17 -4.66
CA GLY A 259 -1.15 16.95 -5.46
C GLY A 259 -2.49 16.79 -6.19
N SER A 260 -2.53 15.78 -7.03
CA SER A 260 -3.75 15.32 -7.72
C SER A 260 -3.67 13.80 -7.84
N ASN A 261 -4.76 13.16 -8.22
CA ASN A 261 -4.79 11.72 -8.53
C ASN A 261 -4.41 10.86 -7.31
N TYR A 262 -5.19 10.95 -6.23
CA TYR A 262 -4.91 10.22 -4.98
C TYR A 262 -5.54 8.82 -4.92
N GLY A 263 -6.41 8.48 -5.87
CA GLY A 263 -7.07 7.17 -5.92
C GLY A 263 -6.08 6.03 -6.11
N VAL A 264 -6.35 4.91 -5.44
CA VAL A 264 -5.50 3.72 -5.44
C VAL A 264 -5.99 2.69 -6.45
N ILE A 265 -7.27 2.28 -6.37
CA ILE A 265 -7.92 1.42 -7.36
C ILE A 265 -8.83 2.25 -8.25
N PHE A 266 -9.77 3.00 -7.66
CA PHE A 266 -10.83 3.68 -8.40
C PHE A 266 -10.62 5.20 -8.43
N PRO A 267 -10.48 5.83 -9.61
CA PRO A 267 -10.43 7.30 -9.74
C PRO A 267 -11.76 7.99 -9.40
N ILE A 268 -12.80 7.25 -9.00
CA ILE A 268 -14.13 7.79 -8.68
C ILE A 268 -14.06 8.82 -7.55
N TRP A 269 -13.19 8.61 -6.56
CA TRP A 269 -12.98 9.55 -5.46
C TRP A 269 -12.34 10.85 -5.95
N ASP A 270 -11.35 10.74 -6.85
CA ASP A 270 -10.75 11.91 -7.50
C ASP A 270 -11.75 12.72 -8.33
N VAL A 271 -12.73 12.06 -8.95
CA VAL A 271 -13.83 12.74 -9.64
C VAL A 271 -14.76 13.42 -8.63
N LEU A 272 -15.17 12.70 -7.60
CA LEU A 272 -16.12 13.18 -6.58
C LEU A 272 -15.59 14.40 -5.82
N PHE A 273 -14.32 14.32 -5.41
CA PHE A 273 -13.64 15.38 -4.65
C PHE A 273 -12.88 16.38 -5.50
N ARG A 274 -12.95 16.25 -6.84
CA ARG A 274 -12.32 17.15 -7.82
C ARG A 274 -10.80 17.26 -7.67
N THR A 275 -10.14 16.14 -7.38
CA THR A 275 -8.68 16.02 -7.32
C THR A 275 -8.08 15.29 -8.53
N GLY A 276 -8.91 14.83 -9.47
CA GLY A 276 -8.46 14.09 -10.66
C GLY A 276 -8.02 14.95 -11.85
N ARG A 277 -6.83 14.65 -12.37
CA ARG A 277 -6.26 15.10 -13.65
C ARG A 277 -6.14 13.90 -14.61
N PHE A 278 -6.96 13.95 -15.66
CA PHE A 278 -7.06 12.85 -16.64
C PHE A 278 -6.40 13.18 -17.98
N ASP A 279 -5.86 14.38 -18.14
CA ASP A 279 -5.14 14.87 -19.33
C ASP A 279 -3.61 14.78 -19.17
N GLY A 280 -3.14 14.19 -18.07
CA GLY A 280 -1.73 14.04 -17.73
C GLY A 280 -0.90 13.31 -18.79
N LYS A 281 0.41 13.56 -18.75
CA LYS A 281 1.39 12.99 -19.68
C LYS A 281 2.34 12.05 -18.92
N PHE A 282 3.17 11.33 -19.65
CA PHE A 282 4.21 10.51 -19.03
C PHE A 282 5.43 11.37 -18.68
N GLY A 283 5.28 12.27 -17.70
CA GLY A 283 6.33 13.20 -17.26
C GLY A 283 7.44 12.55 -16.41
N PRO A 284 8.49 13.31 -16.05
CA PRO A 284 9.50 12.87 -15.10
C PRO A 284 8.92 12.77 -13.68
N THR A 285 9.34 11.75 -12.93
CA THR A 285 8.87 11.47 -11.57
C THR A 285 9.91 11.87 -10.53
N GLY A 286 9.47 12.04 -9.29
CA GLY A 286 10.31 12.48 -8.18
C GLY A 286 9.73 13.70 -7.49
N ILE A 287 10.55 14.30 -6.62
CA ILE A 287 10.21 15.49 -5.84
C ILE A 287 10.99 16.68 -6.35
N ALA A 288 10.36 17.85 -6.41
CA ALA A 288 10.95 19.10 -6.86
C ALA A 288 12.18 19.49 -6.05
N ASP A 289 12.16 19.29 -4.72
CA ASP A 289 13.29 19.62 -3.84
C ASP A 289 14.54 18.73 -4.02
N GLN A 290 14.43 17.62 -4.77
CA GLN A 290 15.58 16.81 -5.20
C GLN A 290 16.37 17.47 -6.33
N LEU A 291 15.78 18.45 -7.03
CA LEU A 291 16.46 19.12 -8.13
C LEU A 291 17.59 20.01 -7.57
N PRO A 292 18.77 20.03 -8.22
CA PRO A 292 19.90 20.86 -7.76
C PRO A 292 19.53 22.32 -7.55
N ASP A 293 18.72 22.87 -8.46
CA ASP A 293 18.26 24.28 -8.42
C ASP A 293 17.21 24.56 -7.33
N ALA A 294 16.64 23.51 -6.73
CA ALA A 294 15.58 23.59 -5.71
C ALA A 294 16.04 23.10 -4.32
N GLY A 295 17.34 22.91 -4.12
CA GLY A 295 17.94 22.58 -2.83
C GLY A 295 18.69 21.24 -2.80
N GLY A 296 18.53 20.39 -3.82
CA GLY A 296 19.26 19.13 -3.95
C GLY A 296 19.08 18.20 -2.74
N HIS A 297 17.87 18.11 -2.20
CA HIS A 297 17.58 17.33 -1.01
C HIS A 297 17.88 15.84 -1.25
N ASP A 298 18.66 15.25 -0.35
CA ASP A 298 19.02 13.84 -0.41
C ASP A 298 17.98 13.00 0.34
N TYR A 299 17.46 11.98 -0.34
CA TYR A 299 16.55 10.98 0.22
C TYR A 299 17.23 9.65 0.50
N GLY A 300 18.50 9.49 0.13
CA GLY A 300 19.31 8.31 0.40
C GLY A 300 19.18 7.21 -0.65
N GLU A 301 20.27 6.45 -0.80
CA GLU A 301 20.40 5.36 -1.79
C GLU A 301 20.29 3.96 -1.16
N THR A 302 20.04 3.87 0.15
CA THR A 302 19.90 2.60 0.87
C THR A 302 18.65 2.63 1.74
N PHE A 303 18.14 1.44 2.09
CA PHE A 303 16.96 1.28 2.94
C PHE A 303 17.10 2.09 4.25
N LEU A 304 18.18 1.86 5.00
CA LEU A 304 18.41 2.55 6.28
C LEU A 304 18.60 4.06 6.10
N ALA A 305 19.24 4.50 5.01
CA ALA A 305 19.38 5.93 4.72
C ALA A 305 18.02 6.57 4.43
N GLN A 306 17.16 5.94 3.63
CA GLN A 306 15.81 6.43 3.32
C GLN A 306 14.95 6.54 4.58
N GLN A 307 14.98 5.52 5.45
CA GLN A 307 14.28 5.58 6.74
C GLN A 307 14.81 6.72 7.62
N TRP A 308 16.14 6.83 7.78
CA TRP A 308 16.73 7.84 8.63
C TRP A 308 16.52 9.27 8.11
N LEU A 309 16.65 9.48 6.80
CA LEU A 309 16.47 10.79 6.16
C LEU A 309 15.00 11.22 6.20
N GLY A 310 14.05 10.32 5.94
CA GLY A 310 12.62 10.56 6.12
C GLY A 310 12.27 10.95 7.56
N PHE A 311 12.80 10.21 8.54
CA PHE A 311 12.65 10.55 9.96
C PHE A 311 13.22 11.93 10.28
N LYS A 312 14.41 12.29 9.80
CA LYS A 312 14.97 13.64 10.00
C LYS A 312 14.11 14.75 9.36
N ARG A 313 13.51 14.50 8.20
CA ARG A 313 12.63 15.45 7.51
C ARG A 313 11.41 15.80 8.38
N LEU A 314 10.84 14.81 9.07
CA LEU A 314 9.72 14.99 10.01
C LEU A 314 10.02 16.05 11.09
N PHE A 315 11.21 16.02 11.70
CA PHE A 315 11.58 16.99 12.75
C PHE A 315 12.03 18.35 12.21
N THR A 316 12.49 18.41 10.96
CA THR A 316 12.97 19.66 10.36
C THR A 316 11.81 20.61 10.05
N LEU A 317 10.65 20.07 9.64
CA LEU A 317 9.43 20.86 9.42
C LEU A 317 8.90 21.52 10.69
N ARG A 318 8.99 20.81 11.83
CA ARG A 318 8.56 21.33 13.14
C ARG A 318 9.34 22.58 13.58
N ARG A 319 10.62 22.70 13.17
CA ARG A 319 11.49 23.84 13.51
C ARG A 319 11.23 25.11 12.70
N ARG A 320 10.66 25.00 11.49
CA ARG A 320 10.24 26.17 10.70
C ARG A 320 9.04 26.85 11.35
N ARG A 321 8.02 26.08 11.75
CA ARG A 321 6.83 26.59 12.46
C ARG A 321 7.16 27.32 13.77
N SER A 322 8.16 26.86 14.52
CA SER A 322 8.56 27.50 15.79
C SER A 322 9.39 28.78 15.62
N ARG A 323 9.85 29.09 14.40
CA ARG A 323 10.60 30.33 14.09
C ARG A 323 9.72 31.40 13.43
N GLU A 324 8.56 31.01 12.94
CA GLU A 324 7.58 31.88 12.27
C GLU A 324 6.38 32.24 13.17
N ALA A 325 6.27 31.63 14.36
CA ALA A 325 5.27 31.92 15.39
C ALA A 325 5.89 32.74 16.54
#